data_AF-A0A2S3YVD6-F1
#
_entry.id   AF-A0A2S3YVD6-F1
#
_cell.length_a   1.000
_cell.length_b   1.000
_cell.length_c   1.000
_cell.angle_alpha   90.00
_cell.angle_beta   90.00
_cell.angle_gamma   90.00
#
_symmetry.space_group_name_H-M   'P 1'
#
loop_
_entity.id
_entity.type
_entity.pdbx_description
1 polymer ?
#
loop_
_entity_poly.entity_id
_entity_poly.type
_entity_poly.pdbx_seq_one_letter_code
_entity_poly.pdbx_strand_id
1 'polypeptide(L)'
;MSIDAELQKVEAGYAIEYLQEHPEAGLCCEERRCWITPNANETDRQALLLDAAEAERLKDDPRLRLVSGIAHAGRSLWVVRRMT
;
A
#
# COMPACT_ATOMS: atom_id res chain seq x y z
N MET A 1 10.45 23.14 9.57
CA MET A 1 11.09 22.15 8.69
C MET A 1 9.97 21.46 7.93
N SER A 2 9.71 21.89 6.68
CA SER A 2 8.75 21.19 5.82
C SER A 2 9.51 20.00 5.23
N ILE A 3 9.32 18.83 5.82
CA ILE A 3 9.86 17.59 5.28
C ILE A 3 8.88 17.17 4.20
N ASP A 4 8.90 17.86 3.07
CA ASP A 4 8.49 17.25 1.81
C ASP A 4 9.59 16.25 1.47
N ALA A 5 9.70 15.18 2.28
CA ALA A 5 10.45 14.02 1.91
C ALA A 5 9.77 13.53 0.64
N GLU A 6 10.43 13.70 -0.50
CA GLU A 6 10.04 13.03 -1.74
C GLU A 6 9.94 11.54 -1.40
N LEU A 7 8.71 11.08 -1.16
CA LEU A 7 8.46 9.69 -0.85
C LEU A 7 9.04 8.87 -1.99
N GLN A 8 10.02 8.04 -1.65
CA GLN A 8 10.76 7.28 -2.63
C GLN A 8 9.78 6.35 -3.36
N LYS A 9 9.83 6.36 -4.69
CA LYS A 9 9.17 5.34 -5.50
C LYS A 9 9.95 4.05 -5.34
N VAL A 10 9.26 2.99 -4.95
CA VAL A 10 9.85 1.68 -4.70
C VAL A 10 9.28 0.62 -5.64
N GLU A 11 10.05 -0.44 -5.82
CA GLU A 11 9.62 -1.62 -6.56
C GLU A 11 8.69 -2.50 -5.71
N ALA A 12 7.87 -3.32 -6.38
CA ALA A 12 6.91 -4.22 -5.73
C ALA A 12 7.57 -5.17 -4.73
N GLY A 13 8.78 -5.66 -5.02
CA GLY A 13 9.54 -6.55 -4.14
C GLY A 13 9.86 -5.92 -2.79
N TYR A 14 10.33 -4.66 -2.80
CA TYR A 14 10.59 -3.93 -1.56
C TYR A 14 9.29 -3.61 -0.81
N ALA A 15 8.24 -3.23 -1.54
CA ALA A 15 6.95 -2.91 -0.95
C ALA A 15 6.31 -4.11 -0.24
N ILE A 16 6.39 -5.33 -0.79
CA ILE A 16 5.85 -6.52 -0.12
C ILE A 16 6.66 -6.89 1.13
N GLU A 17 7.99 -6.74 1.11
CA GLU A 17 8.83 -6.94 2.30
C GLU A 17 8.41 -5.99 3.43
N TYR A 18 8.26 -4.69 3.11
CA TYR A 18 7.77 -3.71 4.08
C TYR A 18 6.39 -4.10 4.66
N LEU A 19 5.44 -4.49 3.81
CA LEU A 19 4.10 -4.90 4.26
C LEU A 19 4.11 -6.18 5.11
N GLN A 20 5.10 -7.06 4.94
CA GLN A 20 5.27 -8.24 5.78
C GLN A 20 5.85 -7.89 7.16
N GLU A 21 6.77 -6.94 7.21
CA GLU A 21 7.35 -6.42 8.46
C GLU A 21 6.34 -5.57 9.25
N HIS A 22 5.40 -4.93 8.55
CA HIS A 22 4.37 -4.06 9.12
C HIS A 22 2.95 -4.56 8.78
N PRO A 23 2.40 -5.56 9.50
CA PRO A 23 1.08 -6.14 9.21
C PRO A 23 -0.09 -5.16 9.30
N GLU A 24 0.08 -4.05 10.02
CA GLU A 24 -0.88 -2.94 10.11
C GLU A 24 -0.89 -2.08 8.85
N ALA A 25 0.16 -2.10 8.03
CA ALA A 25 0.27 -1.32 6.81
C ALA A 25 -0.61 -1.89 5.69
N GLY A 26 -0.79 -1.09 4.63
CA GLY A 26 -1.56 -1.52 3.48
C GLY A 26 -1.18 -0.80 2.20
N LEU A 27 -1.38 -1.46 1.06
CA LEU A 27 -1.34 -0.82 -0.25
C LEU A 27 -2.69 -0.14 -0.48
N CYS A 28 -2.71 1.18 -0.53
CA CYS A 28 -3.87 1.97 -0.89
C CYS A 28 -3.73 2.45 -2.33
N CYS A 29 -4.80 2.32 -3.11
CA CYS A 29 -4.88 2.88 -4.46
C CYS A 29 -6.12 3.75 -4.61
N GLU A 30 -5.93 4.93 -5.20
CA GLU A 30 -6.96 5.88 -5.57
C GLU A 30 -6.76 6.23 -7.04
N GLU A 31 -7.73 5.87 -7.89
CA GLU A 31 -7.67 6.03 -9.35
C GLU A 31 -6.39 5.42 -9.97
N ARG A 32 -5.37 6.26 -10.22
CA ARG A 32 -4.08 5.89 -10.85
C ARG A 32 -2.89 5.99 -9.89
N ARG A 33 -3.12 6.41 -8.64
CA ARG A 33 -2.08 6.57 -7.64
C ARG A 33 -2.17 5.43 -6.64
N CYS A 34 -1.04 4.78 -6.38
CA CYS A 34 -0.93 3.77 -5.35
C CYS A 34 0.22 4.11 -4.41
N TRP A 35 0.03 3.83 -3.12
CA TRP A 35 1.02 4.07 -2.07
C TRP A 35 0.86 3.03 -0.96
N ILE A 36 1.93 2.81 -0.21
CA ILE A 36 1.84 2.09 1.06
C ILE A 36 1.45 3.09 2.14
N THR A 37 0.36 2.83 2.85
CA THR A 37 0.06 3.50 4.12
C THR A 37 0.74 2.76 5.27
N PRO A 38 1.30 3.45 6.27
CA PRO A 38 1.83 2.81 7.47
C PRO A 38 0.73 2.17 8.33
N ASN A 39 -0.55 2.52 8.12
CA ASN A 39 -1.68 1.91 8.81
C ASN A 39 -2.90 1.85 7.88
N ALA A 40 -3.43 0.65 7.67
CA ALA A 40 -4.60 0.35 6.84
C ALA A 40 -5.86 1.15 7.22
N ASN A 41 -5.96 1.61 8.47
CA ASN A 41 -7.07 2.47 8.93
C ASN A 41 -6.82 3.96 8.68
N GLU A 42 -5.58 4.36 8.35
CA GLU A 42 -5.16 5.74 8.07
C GLU A 42 -4.69 5.86 6.61
N THR A 43 -5.63 5.76 5.67
CA THR A 43 -5.27 5.68 4.25
C THR A 43 -4.67 6.97 3.66
N ASP A 44 -4.81 8.12 4.31
CA ASP A 44 -4.25 9.39 3.85
C ASP A 44 -2.73 9.51 4.05
N ARG A 45 -2.14 8.69 4.93
CA ARG A 45 -0.70 8.71 5.19
C ARG A 45 0.03 7.84 4.17
N GLN A 46 1.22 8.29 3.76
CA GLN A 46 2.03 7.65 2.75
C GLN A 46 3.40 7.34 3.36
N ALA A 47 3.74 6.05 3.43
CA ALA A 47 5.05 5.55 3.82
C ALA A 47 5.95 5.34 2.61
N LEU A 48 5.40 4.79 1.51
CA LEU A 48 6.11 4.52 0.26
C LEU A 48 5.20 4.82 -0.94
N LEU A 49 5.78 5.22 -2.07
CA LEU A 49 5.05 5.40 -3.32
C LEU A 49 5.36 4.26 -4.30
N LEU A 50 4.36 3.88 -5.09
CA LEU A 50 4.54 2.95 -6.20
C LEU A 50 4.09 3.63 -7.49
N ASP A 51 4.80 3.35 -8.58
CA ASP A 51 4.22 3.61 -9.89
C ASP A 51 3.11 2.61 -10.21
N ALA A 52 2.36 2.87 -11.29
CA ALA A 52 1.25 2.02 -11.66
C ALA A 52 1.67 0.57 -11.96
N ALA A 53 2.82 0.36 -12.61
CA ALA A 53 3.27 -0.97 -13.02
C ALA A 53 3.76 -1.81 -11.83
N GLU A 54 4.44 -1.19 -10.87
CA GLU A 54 4.83 -1.84 -9.60
C GLU A 54 3.60 -2.11 -8.74
N ALA A 55 2.64 -1.18 -8.68
CA ALA A 55 1.42 -1.39 -7.91
C ALA A 55 0.55 -2.54 -8.46
N GLU A 56 0.40 -2.66 -9.78
CA GLU A 56 -0.31 -3.81 -10.38
C GLU A 56 0.42 -5.11 -10.08
N ARG A 57 1.75 -5.16 -10.24
CA ARG A 57 2.55 -6.35 -9.87
C ARG A 57 2.38 -6.73 -8.40
N LEU A 58 2.31 -5.75 -7.52
CA LEU A 58 2.13 -5.98 -6.09
C LEU A 58 0.73 -6.52 -5.77
N LYS A 59 -0.33 -6.04 -6.46
CA LYS A 59 -1.70 -6.56 -6.29
C LYS A 59 -1.83 -8.03 -6.68
N ASP A 60 -0.99 -8.51 -7.60
CA ASP A 60 -0.93 -9.91 -8.02
C ASP A 60 -0.20 -10.81 -7.00
N ASP A 61 0.44 -10.24 -5.97
CA ASP A 61 1.11 -11.04 -4.94
C ASP A 61 0.09 -11.84 -4.11
N PRO A 62 0.23 -13.17 -4.00
CA PRO A 62 -0.75 -14.03 -3.32
C PRO A 62 -0.89 -13.77 -1.81
N ARG A 63 0.06 -13.05 -1.20
CA ARG A 63 0.03 -12.65 0.20
C ARG A 63 -0.87 -11.45 0.44
N LEU A 64 -1.12 -10.64 -0.59
CA LEU A 64 -1.99 -9.47 -0.51
C LEU A 64 -3.46 -9.86 -0.70
N ARG A 65 -4.32 -9.23 0.10
CA ARG A 65 -5.77 -9.43 0.03
C ARG A 65 -6.46 -8.09 0.00
N LEU A 66 -7.35 -7.94 -0.98
CA LEU A 66 -8.24 -6.79 -1.07
C LEU A 66 -9.18 -6.78 0.14
N VAL A 67 -9.25 -5.62 0.80
CA VAL A 67 -10.17 -5.32 1.90
C VAL A 67 -11.45 -4.73 1.32
N SER A 68 -12.58 -5.37 1.59
CA SER A 68 -13.90 -4.85 1.21
C SER A 68 -14.43 -3.86 2.25
N GLY A 69 -15.14 -2.83 1.80
CA GLY A 69 -15.94 -1.97 2.68
C GLY A 69 -15.15 -0.92 3.46
N ILE A 70 -14.03 -0.43 2.92
CA ILE A 70 -13.30 0.68 3.54
C ILE A 70 -14.12 1.97 3.50
N ALA A 71 -13.94 2.84 4.50
CA ALA A 71 -14.73 4.06 4.67
C ALA A 71 -14.44 5.16 3.62
N HIS A 72 -13.39 4.99 2.79
CA HIS A 72 -12.97 5.97 1.80
C HIS A 72 -13.48 5.59 0.40
N ALA A 73 -14.52 6.29 -0.05
CA ALA A 73 -15.06 6.10 -1.40
C ALA A 73 -14.00 6.39 -2.48
N GLY A 74 -13.94 5.56 -3.52
CA GLY A 74 -12.97 5.69 -4.62
C GLY A 74 -11.60 5.09 -4.34
N ARG A 75 -11.35 4.61 -3.11
CA ARG A 75 -10.11 3.92 -2.75
C ARG A 75 -10.31 2.41 -2.71
N SER A 76 -9.24 1.69 -3.02
CA SER A 76 -9.10 0.26 -2.78
C SER A 76 -7.91 0.03 -1.87
N LEU A 77 -8.03 -0.93 -0.95
CA LEU A 77 -7.00 -1.22 0.04
C LEU A 77 -6.67 -2.71 0.02
N TRP A 78 -5.38 -3.03 -0.08
CA TRP A 78 -4.87 -4.38 0.09
C TRP A 78 -3.99 -4.45 1.33
N VAL A 79 -4.11 -5.53 2.09
CA VAL A 79 -3.28 -5.79 3.28
C VAL A 79 -2.63 -7.16 3.18
N VAL A 80 -1.47 -7.32 3.79
CA VAL A 80 -0.86 -8.63 3.95
C VAL A 80 -1.67 -9.43 4.96
N ARG A 81 -2.18 -10.59 4.55
CA ARG A 81 -2.82 -11.52 5.48
C ARG A 81 -1.80 -12.59 5.85
N ARG A 82 -1.56 -12.77 7.15
CA ARG A 82 -0.80 -13.94 7.62
C ARG A 82 -1.54 -15.21 7.18
N MET A 83 -0.87 -16.03 6.37
CA MET A 83 -1.27 -17.41 6.16
C MET A 83 -0.94 -18.16 7.45
N THR A 84 -1.94 -18.31 8.31
CA THR A 84 -1.94 -19.29 9.40
C THR A 84 -2.29 -20.66 8.87
#